data_AF-A0A0D0B7U0-F1
#
_entry.id   AF-A0A0D0B7U0-F1
#
_cell.length_a   1.000
_cell.length_b   1.000
_cell.length_c   1.000
_cell.angle_alpha   90.00
_cell.angle_beta   90.00
_cell.angle_gamma   90.00
#
_symmetry.space_group_name_H-M   'P 1'
#
loop_
_entity.id
_entity.type
_entity.pdbx_description
1 polymer ?
#
loop_
_entity_poly.entity_id
_entity_poly.type
_entity_poly.pdbx_seq_one_letter_code
_entity_poly.pdbx_strand_id
1 'polypeptide(L)'
;MSPTSRPFHQPTIPLSGSFVNQETHYIHFEDLIGGTWDCWLQGNWAMDISWELFQETEELAVHWACNTSAGKQRSGSSMDSDTLDLGHCTTRKCQGQIECVNPTCAHLVCPNVHGPTHIQKQLQLCCSAHNCGAELIHTPCPNEAQIIHWSGGVHYINGIAEHNHPKLPTLHLTPSEKTKLQQLVIGNPKSAPATLISGNTVNGTTTTDISNVLIHSGRVGYYHSAILGKDTSKAGNDFIASFMEYQRENPDWIISETMLSGGCSLPLWPLSFMMKHFKLLNHSMVLFLMQLMHSGMNAALCWYYSNGATARHFKHHFLVLFESIAGIAQDCGKQVKDELFTNIVNFSEAEWHGFIILSVQDS
;
A
#
# COMPACT_ATOMS: atom_id res chain seq x y z
N MET A 1 9.98 -16.81 -34.76
CA MET A 1 11.35 -16.37 -34.42
C MET A 1 11.49 -16.53 -32.92
N SER A 2 12.19 -17.57 -32.47
CA SER A 2 12.45 -17.77 -31.05
C SER A 2 13.43 -16.68 -30.57
N PRO A 3 13.17 -16.00 -29.44
CA PRO A 3 14.15 -15.07 -28.90
C PRO A 3 15.38 -15.88 -28.50
N THR A 4 16.49 -15.61 -29.16
CA THR A 4 17.81 -16.11 -28.75
C THR A 4 18.11 -15.52 -27.38
N SER A 5 17.98 -16.32 -26.34
CA SER A 5 18.49 -16.00 -25.02
C SER A 5 19.99 -15.74 -25.15
N ARG A 6 20.42 -14.50 -24.89
CA ARG A 6 21.85 -14.22 -24.76
C ARG A 6 22.35 -15.07 -23.59
N PRO A 7 23.42 -15.86 -23.76
CA PRO A 7 24.03 -16.52 -22.62
C PRO A 7 24.42 -15.44 -21.61
N PHE A 8 24.02 -15.62 -20.35
CA PHE A 8 24.50 -14.81 -19.23
C PHE A 8 26.01 -15.03 -19.15
N HIS A 9 26.77 -14.16 -19.82
CA HIS A 9 28.20 -14.07 -19.61
C HIS A 9 28.39 -13.61 -18.17
N GLN A 10 29.09 -14.41 -17.37
CA GLN A 10 29.68 -13.93 -16.12
C GLN A 10 30.31 -12.57 -16.42
N PRO A 11 29.97 -11.50 -15.69
CA PRO A 11 30.72 -10.28 -15.80
C PRO A 11 32.16 -10.59 -15.43
N THR A 12 33.03 -10.73 -16.42
CA THR A 12 34.50 -10.74 -16.24
C THR A 12 35.01 -9.39 -15.74
N ILE A 13 34.11 -8.45 -15.48
CA ILE A 13 34.42 -7.18 -14.85
C ILE A 13 34.55 -7.48 -13.35
N PRO A 14 35.78 -7.51 -12.78
CA PRO A 14 35.92 -7.50 -11.34
C PRO A 14 35.11 -6.31 -10.82
N LEU A 15 34.19 -6.57 -9.90
CA LEU A 15 33.46 -5.53 -9.16
C LEU A 15 34.49 -4.74 -8.35
N SER A 16 35.22 -3.83 -8.99
CA SER A 16 36.18 -2.93 -8.35
C SER A 16 35.48 -1.79 -7.60
N GLY A 17 34.18 -1.97 -7.31
CA GLY A 17 33.35 -1.05 -6.58
C GLY A 17 33.21 -1.47 -5.13
N SER A 18 33.29 -0.49 -4.23
CA SER A 18 33.15 -0.56 -2.77
C SER A 18 31.88 -1.19 -2.19
N PHE A 19 31.07 -1.89 -3.00
CA PHE A 19 29.74 -2.38 -2.61
C PHE A 19 29.75 -3.83 -2.13
N VAL A 20 30.69 -4.64 -2.62
CA VAL A 20 30.78 -6.07 -2.26
C VAL A 20 32.04 -6.27 -1.41
N ASN A 21 31.86 -6.75 -0.18
CA ASN A 21 32.97 -7.14 0.67
C ASN A 21 33.71 -8.32 0.00
N GLN A 22 35.03 -8.41 0.15
CA GLN A 22 35.82 -9.54 -0.37
C GLN A 22 35.35 -10.90 0.14
N GLU A 23 34.59 -10.92 1.24
CA GLU A 23 34.02 -12.11 1.86
C GLU A 23 32.64 -12.51 1.33
N THR A 24 31.99 -11.70 0.48
CA THR A 24 30.66 -12.02 -0.05
C THR A 24 30.76 -13.09 -1.14
N HIS A 25 30.05 -14.20 -0.95
CA HIS A 25 30.02 -15.31 -1.89
C HIS A 25 29.05 -15.03 -3.03
N TYR A 26 29.50 -15.13 -4.28
CA TYR A 26 28.59 -15.01 -5.41
C TYR A 26 27.93 -16.37 -5.69
N ILE A 27 26.60 -16.39 -5.80
CA ILE A 27 25.80 -17.60 -6.06
C ILE A 27 24.93 -17.42 -7.30
N HIS A 28 24.46 -18.53 -7.85
CA HIS A 28 23.41 -18.54 -8.86
C HIS A 28 22.04 -18.76 -8.20
N PHE A 29 20.96 -18.39 -8.89
CA PHE A 29 19.61 -18.55 -8.35
C PHE A 29 19.27 -20.03 -8.08
N GLU A 30 19.81 -20.95 -8.89
CA GLU A 30 19.65 -22.39 -8.75
C GLU A 30 20.34 -22.96 -7.51
N ASP A 31 21.29 -22.23 -6.93
CA ASP A 31 21.98 -22.61 -5.69
C ASP A 31 21.14 -22.35 -4.44
N LEU A 32 20.03 -21.60 -4.57
CA LEU A 32 19.07 -21.42 -3.48
C LEU A 32 18.40 -22.75 -3.12
N ILE A 33 17.86 -22.84 -1.89
CA ILE A 33 17.24 -24.08 -1.40
C ILE A 33 16.10 -24.50 -2.33
N GLY A 34 16.29 -25.64 -3.00
CA GLY A 34 15.34 -26.18 -3.97
C GLY A 34 15.25 -25.40 -5.28
N GLY A 35 16.19 -24.50 -5.57
CA GLY A 35 16.15 -23.59 -6.72
C GLY A 35 14.97 -22.62 -6.67
N THR A 36 14.52 -22.26 -5.46
CA THR A 36 13.34 -21.41 -5.26
C THR A 36 13.63 -20.25 -4.31
N TRP A 37 12.92 -19.15 -4.53
CA TRP A 37 12.90 -18.01 -3.63
C TRP A 37 11.99 -18.30 -2.43
N ASP A 38 12.57 -18.72 -1.31
CA ASP A 38 11.84 -19.12 -0.09
C ASP A 38 11.47 -17.94 0.83
N CYS A 39 11.82 -16.72 0.42
CA CYS A 39 11.60 -15.46 1.14
C CYS A 39 12.28 -15.37 2.53
N TRP A 40 13.07 -16.35 2.95
CA TRP A 40 13.76 -16.43 4.26
C TRP A 40 15.28 -16.52 4.11
N LEU A 41 15.83 -15.59 3.34
CA LEU A 41 17.24 -15.58 2.99
C LEU A 41 18.15 -15.46 4.21
N GLN A 42 19.29 -16.14 4.15
CA GLN A 42 20.33 -16.19 5.18
C GLN A 42 21.71 -16.23 4.55
N GLY A 43 22.72 -15.75 5.27
CA GLY A 43 24.13 -15.82 4.86
C GLY A 43 24.62 -14.64 4.01
N ASN A 44 25.95 -14.55 3.86
CA ASN A 44 26.63 -13.47 3.15
C ASN A 44 26.91 -13.85 1.68
N TRP A 45 25.98 -13.52 0.80
CA TRP A 45 26.11 -13.82 -0.62
C TRP A 45 25.48 -12.75 -1.51
N ALA A 46 25.83 -12.78 -2.80
CA ALA A 46 25.27 -11.92 -3.83
C ALA A 46 24.91 -12.73 -5.09
N MET A 47 24.01 -12.21 -5.91
CA MET A 47 23.66 -12.79 -7.20
C MET A 47 23.15 -11.73 -8.17
N ASP A 48 23.30 -11.98 -9.46
CA ASP A 48 22.59 -11.25 -10.51
C ASP A 48 21.37 -12.04 -10.97
N ILE A 49 20.26 -11.36 -11.15
CA ILE A 49 19.01 -11.93 -11.66
C ILE A 49 18.47 -11.09 -12.81
N SER A 50 17.74 -11.74 -13.72
CA SER A 50 17.07 -11.04 -14.82
C SER A 50 15.85 -10.26 -14.32
N TRP A 51 15.36 -9.33 -15.15
CA TRP A 51 14.13 -8.59 -14.85
C TRP A 51 12.91 -9.49 -14.76
N GLU A 52 12.84 -10.54 -15.58
CA GLU A 52 11.76 -11.52 -15.55
C GLU A 52 11.74 -12.26 -14.21
N LEU A 53 12.90 -12.76 -13.77
CA LEU A 53 13.02 -13.46 -12.50
C LEU A 53 12.77 -12.54 -11.30
N PHE A 54 13.18 -11.27 -11.38
CA PHE A 54 12.84 -10.26 -10.39
C PHE A 54 11.33 -10.08 -10.25
N GLN A 55 10.58 -10.07 -11.36
CA GLN A 55 9.11 -9.99 -11.31
C GLN A 55 8.46 -11.29 -10.79
N GLU A 56 8.98 -12.45 -11.20
CA GLU A 56 8.50 -13.76 -10.72
C GLU A 56 8.68 -13.95 -9.21
N THR A 57 9.72 -13.35 -8.63
CA THR A 57 10.01 -13.36 -7.19
C THR A 57 9.33 -12.23 -6.42
N GLU A 58 8.41 -11.50 -7.07
CA GLU A 58 7.71 -10.34 -6.50
C GLU A 58 8.67 -9.28 -6.01
N GLU A 59 9.58 -8.88 -6.90
CA GLU A 59 10.60 -7.90 -6.60
C GLU A 59 11.48 -8.36 -5.42
N LEU A 60 11.79 -9.65 -5.38
CA LEU A 60 12.56 -10.31 -4.32
C LEU A 60 11.92 -10.16 -2.93
N ALA A 61 10.60 -10.27 -2.81
CA ALA A 61 9.92 -10.08 -1.53
C ALA A 61 10.47 -11.03 -0.45
N VAL A 62 10.74 -10.50 0.76
CA VAL A 62 11.28 -11.28 1.89
C VAL A 62 10.32 -11.24 3.08
N HIS A 63 10.26 -12.32 3.86
CA HIS A 63 9.42 -12.39 5.05
C HIS A 63 10.05 -11.73 6.29
N TRP A 64 11.34 -11.38 6.22
CA TRP A 64 11.96 -10.50 7.20
C TRP A 64 11.24 -9.15 7.25
N ALA A 65 11.07 -8.61 8.46
CA ALA A 65 10.43 -7.31 8.68
C ALA A 65 11.36 -6.18 8.23
N CYS A 66 11.47 -5.95 6.93
CA CYS A 66 12.44 -5.01 6.38
C CYS A 66 11.83 -3.61 6.16
N ASN A 67 12.55 -2.58 6.60
CA ASN A 67 12.34 -1.22 6.14
C ASN A 67 13.12 -1.04 4.82
N THR A 68 12.44 -0.53 3.80
CA THR A 68 13.08 -0.18 2.52
C THR A 68 13.41 1.30 2.51
N SER A 69 14.65 1.63 2.15
CA SER A 69 15.12 3.00 1.97
C SER A 69 15.95 3.14 0.70
N ALA A 70 16.16 4.38 0.25
CA ALA A 70 17.14 4.65 -0.79
C ALA A 70 18.52 4.23 -0.29
N GLY A 71 19.24 3.42 -1.08
CA GLY A 71 20.61 3.05 -0.78
C GLY A 71 21.58 4.19 -1.07
N LYS A 72 22.87 3.98 -0.78
CA LYS A 72 23.93 4.93 -1.17
C LYS A 72 23.99 5.01 -2.70
N GLN A 73 23.55 6.13 -3.27
CA GLN A 73 23.65 6.40 -4.71
C GLN A 73 24.97 7.07 -5.06
N ARG A 74 25.47 6.80 -6.27
CA ARG A 74 26.49 7.62 -6.91
C ARG A 74 25.80 8.73 -7.71
N SER A 75 26.53 9.81 -7.99
CA SER A 75 26.03 10.82 -8.92
C SER A 75 25.81 10.19 -10.30
N GLY A 76 24.61 10.35 -10.86
CA GLY A 76 24.21 9.71 -12.12
C GLY A 76 23.62 8.31 -11.98
N SER A 77 23.36 7.82 -10.76
CA SER A 77 22.69 6.53 -10.56
C SER A 77 21.32 6.48 -11.24
N SER A 78 21.07 5.44 -12.04
CA SER A 78 19.83 5.24 -12.78
C SER A 78 19.49 3.75 -12.95
N MET A 79 18.20 3.42 -13.03
CA MET A 79 17.75 2.08 -13.39
C MET A 79 18.10 1.71 -14.83
N ASP A 80 18.25 2.72 -15.71
CA ASP A 80 18.60 2.53 -17.13
C ASP A 80 20.11 2.53 -17.38
N SER A 81 20.92 2.51 -16.31
CA SER A 81 22.37 2.49 -16.45
C SER A 81 22.87 1.22 -17.12
N ASP A 82 23.74 1.38 -18.12
CA ASP A 82 24.43 0.28 -18.80
C ASP A 82 25.45 -0.46 -17.92
N THR A 83 25.81 0.13 -16.78
CA THR A 83 26.75 -0.45 -15.83
C THR A 83 26.12 -0.57 -14.45
N LEU A 84 26.46 -1.68 -13.78
CA LEU A 84 25.96 -1.97 -12.44
C LEU A 84 26.41 -0.92 -11.40
N ASP A 85 27.60 -0.34 -11.55
CA ASP A 85 28.16 0.62 -10.59
C ASP A 85 27.45 1.98 -10.59
N LEU A 86 26.70 2.28 -11.65
CA LEU A 86 25.80 3.42 -11.78
C LEU A 86 24.32 2.99 -11.73
N GLY A 87 24.04 1.75 -11.29
CA GLY A 87 22.68 1.30 -11.04
C GLY A 87 22.01 2.08 -9.90
N HIS A 88 20.68 2.05 -9.88
CA HIS A 88 19.88 2.60 -8.79
C HIS A 88 19.81 1.62 -7.62
N CYS A 89 20.37 2.01 -6.47
CA CYS A 89 20.46 1.13 -5.30
C CYS A 89 19.31 1.36 -4.30
N THR A 90 18.73 0.29 -3.77
CA THR A 90 17.83 0.33 -2.61
C THR A 90 18.36 -0.58 -1.54
N THR A 91 18.07 -0.25 -0.27
CA THR A 91 18.47 -1.04 0.89
C THR A 91 17.25 -1.58 1.59
N ARG A 92 17.32 -2.82 2.07
CA ARG A 92 16.32 -3.45 2.92
C ARG A 92 16.95 -3.80 4.25
N LYS A 93 16.66 -3.00 5.26
CA LYS A 93 17.19 -3.20 6.61
C LYS A 93 16.19 -3.98 7.46
N CYS A 94 16.61 -5.15 7.93
CA CYS A 94 15.81 -5.95 8.84
C CYS A 94 15.59 -5.18 10.15
N GLN A 95 14.33 -5.03 10.55
CA GLN A 95 13.98 -4.39 11.81
C GLN A 95 14.15 -5.33 13.00
N GLY A 96 14.57 -6.59 12.80
CA GLY A 96 14.75 -7.56 13.88
C GLY A 96 13.45 -8.20 14.34
N GLN A 97 13.29 -8.33 15.65
CA GLN A 97 12.12 -8.99 16.24
C GLN A 97 11.58 -8.24 17.46
N ILE A 98 10.29 -8.40 17.72
CA ILE A 98 9.68 -8.03 18.99
C ILE A 98 9.22 -9.32 19.67
N GLU A 99 9.62 -9.52 20.92
CA GLU A 99 9.26 -10.70 21.71
C GLU A 99 8.62 -10.30 23.04
N CYS A 100 7.85 -11.22 23.61
CA CYS A 100 7.28 -11.05 24.94
C CYS A 100 8.34 -11.30 26.02
N VAL A 101 8.40 -10.42 27.03
CA VAL A 101 9.35 -10.60 28.14
C VAL A 101 9.01 -11.77 29.07
N ASN A 102 7.79 -12.32 28.98
CA ASN A 102 7.40 -13.49 29.76
C ASN A 102 8.08 -14.75 29.19
N PRO A 103 8.96 -15.43 29.95
CA PRO A 103 9.74 -16.57 29.45
C PRO A 103 8.91 -17.79 29.07
N THR A 104 7.63 -17.85 29.49
CA THR A 104 6.70 -18.92 29.12
C THR A 104 5.85 -18.58 27.88
N CYS A 105 5.91 -17.34 27.40
CA CYS A 105 5.16 -16.86 26.25
C CYS A 105 6.07 -16.81 25.02
N ALA A 106 5.91 -17.77 24.10
CA ALA A 106 6.69 -17.82 22.85
C ALA A 106 6.14 -16.87 21.76
N HIS A 107 5.41 -15.82 22.12
CA HIS A 107 4.78 -14.94 21.15
C HIS A 107 5.80 -13.98 20.53
N LEU A 108 5.93 -14.06 19.21
CA LEU A 108 6.74 -13.15 18.40
C LEU A 108 5.84 -12.20 17.62
N VAL A 109 6.17 -10.92 17.68
CA VAL A 109 5.49 -9.84 16.97
C VAL A 109 6.42 -9.34 15.87
N CYS A 110 5.88 -9.17 14.67
CA CYS A 110 6.61 -8.54 13.57
C CYS A 110 6.81 -7.05 13.88
N PRO A 111 8.06 -6.54 13.92
CA PRO A 111 8.29 -5.11 14.06
C PRO A 111 7.66 -4.35 12.88
N ASN A 112 7.19 -3.13 13.15
CA ASN A 112 6.65 -2.27 12.13
C ASN A 112 7.77 -1.77 11.20
N VAL A 113 7.53 -1.91 9.90
CA VAL A 113 8.53 -1.57 8.86
C VAL A 113 8.71 -0.08 8.62
N HIS A 114 7.88 0.80 9.21
CA HIS A 114 7.99 2.26 9.05
C HIS A 114 9.01 2.92 9.99
N GLY A 115 9.81 2.12 10.70
CA GLY A 115 10.96 2.58 11.45
C GLY A 115 10.73 2.79 12.95
N PRO A 116 11.72 3.37 13.65
CA PRO A 116 11.81 3.32 15.12
C PRO A 116 10.60 3.90 15.86
N THR A 117 10.03 5.00 15.37
CA THR A 117 8.86 5.64 16.00
C THR A 117 7.65 4.71 16.04
N HIS A 118 7.42 3.93 14.99
CA HIS A 118 6.30 2.98 14.94
C HIS A 118 6.57 1.75 15.78
N ILE A 119 7.82 1.28 15.82
CA ILE A 119 8.24 0.19 16.71
C ILE A 119 8.03 0.60 18.17
N GLN A 120 8.41 1.82 18.57
CA GLN A 120 8.17 2.32 19.93
C GLN A 120 6.68 2.34 20.30
N LYS A 121 5.80 2.71 19.36
CA LYS A 121 4.34 2.61 19.58
C LYS A 121 3.87 1.16 19.76
N GLN A 122 4.48 0.19 19.08
CA GLN A 122 4.17 -1.23 19.31
C GLN A 122 4.64 -1.69 20.70
N LEU A 123 5.80 -1.23 21.16
CA LEU A 123 6.35 -1.59 22.48
C LEU A 123 5.53 -1.03 23.65
N GLN A 124 4.76 0.03 23.42
CA GLN A 124 3.79 0.56 24.38
C GLN A 124 2.55 -0.34 24.55
N LEU A 125 2.37 -1.33 23.67
CA LEU A 125 1.30 -2.32 23.78
C LEU A 125 1.77 -3.52 24.60
N CYS A 126 0.84 -4.15 25.30
CA CYS A 126 1.07 -5.42 25.98
C CYS A 126 0.99 -6.59 25.00
N CYS A 127 1.64 -7.70 25.35
CA CYS A 127 1.52 -8.96 24.65
C CYS A 127 0.06 -9.44 24.62
N SER A 128 -0.47 -9.67 23.41
CA SER A 128 -1.85 -10.08 23.18
C SER A 128 -2.06 -11.60 23.21
N ALA A 129 -0.99 -12.39 23.29
CA ALA A 129 -1.10 -13.85 23.29
C ALA A 129 -1.73 -14.36 24.59
N HIS A 130 -2.82 -15.13 24.48
CA HIS A 130 -3.44 -15.88 25.58
C HIS A 130 -3.63 -15.09 26.89
N ASN A 131 -4.00 -13.81 26.80
CA ASN A 131 -4.12 -12.91 27.97
C ASN A 131 -2.82 -12.77 28.78
N CYS A 132 -1.65 -12.91 28.14
CA CYS A 132 -0.35 -12.77 28.78
C CYS A 132 -0.18 -11.40 29.43
N GLY A 133 -0.47 -10.32 28.69
CA GLY A 133 -0.42 -8.95 29.21
C GLY A 133 0.97 -8.42 29.55
N ALA A 134 2.01 -9.25 29.43
CA ALA A 134 3.39 -8.85 29.70
C ALA A 134 3.92 -7.85 28.65
N GLU A 135 4.98 -7.13 29.00
CA GLU A 135 5.63 -6.17 28.13
C GLU A 135 6.27 -6.83 26.90
N LEU A 136 6.53 -5.99 25.90
CA LEU A 136 7.22 -6.37 24.67
C LEU A 136 8.61 -5.74 24.66
N ILE A 137 9.60 -6.49 24.17
CA ILE A 137 10.97 -6.01 23.98
C ILE A 137 11.35 -6.13 22.50
N HIS A 138 12.09 -5.14 22.00
CA HIS A 138 12.61 -5.11 20.63
C HIS A 138 14.09 -5.48 20.61
N THR A 139 14.44 -6.44 19.76
CA THR A 139 15.84 -6.78 19.44
C THR A 139 16.10 -6.43 17.99
N PRO A 140 16.91 -5.39 17.71
CA PRO A 140 17.21 -5.00 16.34
C PRO A 140 18.12 -6.02 15.65
N CYS A 141 17.94 -6.19 14.33
CA CYS A 141 18.82 -7.02 13.51
C CYS A 141 19.84 -6.15 12.76
N PRO A 142 21.11 -6.55 12.70
CA PRO A 142 22.13 -5.85 11.93
C PRO A 142 22.07 -6.14 10.41
N ASN A 143 21.27 -7.12 9.96
CA ASN A 143 21.21 -7.48 8.54
C ASN A 143 20.60 -6.36 7.69
N GLU A 144 21.29 -6.04 6.59
CA GLU A 144 20.89 -5.08 5.59
C GLU A 144 21.23 -5.61 4.20
N ALA A 145 20.20 -5.89 3.41
CA ALA A 145 20.36 -6.30 2.02
C ALA A 145 20.40 -5.08 1.08
N GLN A 146 21.08 -5.22 -0.05
CA GLN A 146 21.12 -4.20 -1.11
C GLN A 146 20.55 -4.77 -2.40
N ILE A 147 19.82 -3.93 -3.14
CA ILE A 147 19.22 -4.28 -4.42
C ILE A 147 19.58 -3.17 -5.41
N ILE A 148 20.34 -3.51 -6.45
CA ILE A 148 20.82 -2.56 -7.45
C ILE A 148 20.13 -2.86 -8.77
N HIS A 149 19.33 -1.92 -9.23
CA HIS A 149 18.62 -1.97 -10.51
C HIS A 149 19.48 -1.32 -11.61
N TRP A 150 19.66 -2.00 -12.73
CA TRP A 150 20.40 -1.48 -13.88
C TRP A 150 19.87 -2.10 -15.19
N SER A 151 20.32 -1.62 -16.36
CA SER A 151 19.72 -2.04 -17.63
C SER A 151 19.88 -3.56 -17.90
N GLY A 152 20.92 -4.19 -17.35
CA GLY A 152 21.17 -5.62 -17.45
C GLY A 152 20.38 -6.51 -16.47
N GLY A 153 19.65 -5.94 -15.51
CA GLY A 153 18.86 -6.71 -14.54
C GLY A 153 18.94 -6.17 -13.12
N VAL A 154 18.97 -7.07 -12.16
CA VAL A 154 19.04 -6.75 -10.73
C VAL A 154 20.22 -7.46 -10.09
N HIS A 155 21.08 -6.72 -9.41
CA HIS A 155 22.11 -7.28 -8.53
C HIS A 155 21.60 -7.25 -7.10
N TYR A 156 21.50 -8.42 -6.49
CA TYR A 156 21.05 -8.60 -5.11
C TYR A 156 22.22 -8.98 -4.22
N ILE A 157 22.40 -8.26 -3.10
CA ILE A 157 23.38 -8.57 -2.07
C ILE A 157 22.61 -8.88 -0.80
N ASN A 158 22.63 -10.14 -0.38
CA ASN A 158 22.11 -10.55 0.92
C ASN A 158 23.10 -10.07 2.00
N GLY A 159 22.61 -9.31 2.97
CA GLY A 159 23.46 -8.59 3.93
C GLY A 159 24.53 -9.46 4.60
N ILE A 160 25.66 -8.84 4.94
CA ILE A 160 26.84 -9.55 5.50
C ILE A 160 26.52 -10.21 6.84
N ALA A 161 25.71 -9.56 7.68
CA ALA A 161 25.36 -10.07 8.99
C ALA A 161 24.21 -11.09 8.89
N GLU A 162 24.35 -12.23 9.56
CA GLU A 162 23.27 -13.21 9.67
C GLU A 162 22.09 -12.67 10.48
N HIS A 163 20.88 -13.15 10.18
CA HIS A 163 19.73 -12.87 11.04
C HIS A 163 19.90 -13.69 12.34
N ASN A 164 20.20 -12.97 13.41
CA ASN A 164 20.42 -13.52 14.76
C ASN A 164 19.13 -13.64 15.59
N HIS A 165 17.99 -13.79 14.93
CA HIS A 165 16.68 -13.91 15.56
C HIS A 165 15.82 -14.94 14.83
N PRO A 166 14.83 -15.56 15.50
CA PRO A 166 13.90 -16.50 14.88
C PRO A 166 13.12 -15.88 13.72
N LYS A 167 12.62 -16.77 12.85
CA LYS A 167 11.69 -16.41 11.78
C LYS A 167 10.40 -15.86 12.38
N LEU A 168 9.97 -14.72 11.85
CA LEU A 168 8.72 -14.08 12.23
C LEU A 168 7.52 -14.78 11.56
N PRO A 169 6.27 -14.50 11.99
CA PRO A 169 5.10 -14.93 11.25
C PRO A 169 5.18 -14.50 9.78
N THR A 170 4.91 -15.44 8.87
CA THR A 170 4.97 -15.22 7.43
C THR A 170 4.09 -14.04 6.99
N LEU A 171 4.66 -13.11 6.24
CA LEU A 171 3.98 -11.87 5.87
C LEU A 171 3.16 -11.98 4.59
N HIS A 172 3.61 -12.75 3.61
CA HIS A 172 3.00 -12.94 2.30
C HIS A 172 3.09 -14.40 1.85
N LEU A 173 2.37 -14.76 0.80
CA LEU A 173 2.53 -16.08 0.20
C LEU A 173 3.83 -16.10 -0.60
N THR A 174 4.57 -17.20 -0.51
CA THR A 174 5.64 -17.52 -1.45
C THR A 174 5.07 -17.71 -2.87
N PRO A 175 5.90 -17.59 -3.93
CA PRO A 175 5.44 -17.83 -5.30
C PRO A 175 4.77 -19.20 -5.48
N SER A 176 5.34 -20.26 -4.87
CA SER A 176 4.79 -21.61 -4.94
C SER A 176 3.42 -21.73 -4.26
N GLU A 177 3.23 -21.08 -3.11
CA GLU A 177 1.95 -21.04 -2.41
C GLU A 177 0.91 -20.23 -3.20
N LYS A 178 1.32 -19.14 -3.87
CA LYS A 178 0.43 -18.39 -4.77
C LYS A 178 -0.05 -19.23 -5.94
N THR A 179 0.84 -19.99 -6.58
CA THR A 179 0.44 -20.92 -7.66
C THR A 179 -0.58 -21.94 -7.17
N LYS A 180 -0.35 -22.55 -5.99
CA LYS A 180 -1.30 -23.50 -5.37
C LYS A 180 -2.64 -22.83 -5.05
N LEU A 181 -2.61 -21.61 -4.49
CA LEU A 181 -3.83 -20.85 -4.20
C LEU A 181 -4.58 -20.49 -5.48
N GLN A 182 -3.88 -20.09 -6.53
CA GLN A 182 -4.45 -19.78 -7.84
C GLN A 182 -5.16 -21.00 -8.42
N GLN A 183 -4.52 -22.18 -8.38
CA GLN A 183 -5.14 -23.43 -8.81
C GLN A 183 -6.39 -23.76 -7.99
N LEU A 184 -6.33 -23.60 -6.66
CA LEU A 184 -7.47 -23.82 -5.77
C LEU A 184 -8.65 -22.90 -6.12
N VAL A 185 -8.38 -21.60 -6.33
CA VAL A 185 -9.40 -20.60 -6.66
C VAL A 185 -10.00 -20.85 -8.04
N ILE A 186 -9.17 -21.14 -9.05
CA ILE A 186 -9.63 -21.45 -10.42
C ILE A 186 -10.49 -22.72 -10.44
N GLY A 187 -10.15 -23.73 -9.62
CA GLY A 187 -10.96 -24.93 -9.46
C GLY A 187 -12.27 -24.71 -8.68
N ASN A 188 -12.39 -23.59 -7.95
CA ASN A 188 -13.53 -23.29 -7.08
C ASN A 188 -14.01 -21.82 -7.23
N PRO A 189 -14.31 -21.32 -8.44
CA PRO A 189 -14.45 -19.88 -8.70
C PRO A 189 -15.70 -19.23 -8.07
N LYS A 190 -16.65 -20.06 -7.60
CA LYS A 190 -17.89 -19.62 -6.94
C LYS A 190 -17.82 -19.76 -5.42
N SER A 191 -16.76 -20.36 -4.87
CA SER A 191 -16.65 -20.60 -3.44
C SER A 191 -16.34 -19.30 -2.71
N ALA A 192 -17.05 -19.06 -1.60
CA ALA A 192 -16.75 -17.93 -0.74
C ALA A 192 -15.40 -18.16 -0.02
N PRO A 193 -14.70 -17.11 0.42
CA PRO A 193 -13.44 -17.25 1.16
C PRO A 193 -13.52 -18.18 2.38
N ALA A 194 -14.62 -18.12 3.14
CA ALA A 194 -14.85 -19.01 4.27
C ALA A 194 -14.95 -20.50 3.86
N THR A 195 -15.53 -20.78 2.68
CA THR A 195 -15.63 -22.13 2.11
C THR A 195 -14.27 -22.69 1.72
N LEU A 196 -13.39 -21.84 1.18
CA LEU A 196 -12.01 -22.21 0.84
C LEU A 196 -11.17 -22.50 2.08
N ILE A 197 -11.42 -21.77 3.18
CA ILE A 197 -10.77 -22.01 4.48
C ILE A 197 -11.24 -23.33 5.11
N SER A 198 -12.55 -23.61 5.08
CA SER A 198 -13.12 -24.80 5.71
C SER A 198 -12.91 -26.09 4.92
N GLY A 199 -12.30 -26.03 3.73
CA GLY A 199 -12.05 -27.22 2.90
C GLY A 199 -13.28 -27.78 2.21
N ASN A 200 -14.39 -27.03 2.12
CA ASN A 200 -15.56 -27.45 1.35
C ASN A 200 -15.35 -27.14 -0.15
N THR A 201 -14.25 -27.65 -0.68
CA THR A 201 -13.79 -27.51 -2.07
C THR A 201 -13.89 -28.86 -2.78
N VAL A 202 -13.80 -28.86 -4.11
CA VAL A 202 -13.94 -30.09 -4.93
C VAL A 202 -12.97 -31.21 -4.48
N ASN A 203 -11.77 -30.85 -4.01
CA ASN A 203 -10.73 -31.80 -3.62
C ASN A 203 -10.49 -31.88 -2.10
N GLY A 204 -11.27 -31.16 -1.29
CA GLY A 204 -11.07 -31.08 0.16
C GLY A 204 -9.87 -30.25 0.61
N THR A 205 -9.05 -29.75 -0.31
CA THR A 205 -7.90 -28.88 0.00
C THR A 205 -8.37 -27.56 0.60
N THR A 206 -7.76 -27.17 1.72
CA THR A 206 -8.04 -25.92 2.42
C THR A 206 -6.97 -24.87 2.10
N THR A 207 -7.29 -23.59 2.27
CA THR A 207 -6.27 -22.53 2.14
C THR A 207 -5.22 -22.61 3.24
N THR A 208 -5.55 -23.16 4.41
CA THR A 208 -4.60 -23.36 5.52
C THR A 208 -3.60 -24.49 5.25
N ASP A 209 -3.94 -25.48 4.42
CA ASP A 209 -2.99 -26.50 3.94
C ASP A 209 -1.94 -25.90 3.00
N ILE A 210 -2.28 -24.79 2.34
CA ILE A 210 -1.37 -24.06 1.44
C ILE A 210 -0.45 -23.18 2.28
N SER A 211 -1.00 -22.34 3.15
CA SER A 211 -0.21 -21.42 3.97
C SER A 211 -0.97 -20.94 5.20
N ASN A 212 -0.26 -20.83 6.33
CA ASN A 212 -0.81 -20.31 7.59
C ASN A 212 -1.28 -18.86 7.47
N VAL A 213 -0.75 -18.09 6.51
CA VAL A 213 -1.19 -16.70 6.28
C VAL A 213 -2.65 -16.62 5.82
N LEU A 214 -3.22 -17.71 5.29
CA LEU A 214 -4.56 -17.77 4.72
C LEU A 214 -5.63 -18.23 5.71
N ILE A 215 -5.37 -18.14 7.02
CA ILE A 215 -6.38 -18.42 8.05
C ILE A 215 -7.49 -17.36 8.10
N HIS A 216 -7.23 -16.15 7.61
CA HIS A 216 -8.17 -15.03 7.65
C HIS A 216 -8.99 -14.89 6.36
N SER A 217 -10.31 -14.91 6.48
CA SER A 217 -11.26 -14.84 5.36
C SER A 217 -11.12 -13.58 4.50
N GLY A 218 -10.85 -12.42 5.11
CA GLY A 218 -10.62 -11.17 4.38
C GLY A 218 -9.40 -11.26 3.45
N ARG A 219 -8.33 -11.90 3.91
CA ARG A 219 -7.11 -12.09 3.14
C ARG A 219 -7.31 -13.08 1.99
N VAL A 220 -8.01 -14.18 2.24
CA VAL A 220 -8.41 -15.12 1.18
C VAL A 220 -9.30 -14.41 0.16
N GLY A 221 -10.24 -13.56 0.59
CA GLY A 221 -11.11 -12.78 -0.30
C GLY A 221 -10.35 -11.81 -1.20
N TYR A 222 -9.30 -11.17 -0.69
CA TYR A 222 -8.40 -10.33 -1.48
C TYR A 222 -7.74 -11.12 -2.62
N TYR A 223 -7.03 -12.21 -2.31
CA TYR A 223 -6.36 -13.03 -3.32
C TYR A 223 -7.36 -13.66 -4.29
N HIS A 224 -8.50 -14.16 -3.78
CA HIS A 224 -9.56 -14.74 -4.60
C HIS A 224 -10.07 -13.75 -5.65
N SER A 225 -10.31 -12.50 -5.26
CA SER A 225 -10.77 -11.46 -6.19
C SER A 225 -9.71 -11.14 -7.24
N ALA A 226 -8.45 -10.97 -6.81
CA ALA A 226 -7.32 -10.72 -7.69
C ALA A 226 -7.14 -11.84 -8.73
N ILE A 227 -7.19 -13.10 -8.31
CA ILE A 227 -7.02 -14.28 -9.19
C ILE A 227 -8.13 -14.38 -10.22
N LEU A 228 -9.38 -14.11 -9.85
CA LEU A 228 -10.52 -14.19 -10.78
C LEU A 228 -10.59 -12.99 -11.74
N GLY A 229 -9.62 -12.07 -11.70
CA GLY A 229 -9.67 -10.84 -12.49
C GLY A 229 -10.85 -9.95 -12.10
N LYS A 230 -11.45 -10.19 -10.92
CA LYS A 230 -12.42 -9.26 -10.33
C LYS A 230 -11.58 -8.16 -9.71
N ASP A 231 -11.22 -7.22 -10.56
CA ASP A 231 -10.39 -6.05 -10.28
C ASP A 231 -10.39 -5.71 -8.78
N THR A 232 -9.27 -5.92 -8.08
CA THR A 232 -9.11 -5.41 -6.71
C THR A 232 -9.03 -3.88 -6.71
N SER A 233 -8.98 -3.26 -7.89
CA SER A 233 -8.88 -1.81 -8.15
C SER A 233 -10.22 -1.04 -8.03
N LYS A 234 -11.29 -1.69 -7.55
CA LYS A 234 -12.62 -1.07 -7.38
C LYS A 234 -12.70 0.17 -6.49
N ALA A 235 -11.60 0.59 -5.86
CA ALA A 235 -11.60 1.78 -5.02
C ALA A 235 -11.42 3.11 -5.78
N GLY A 236 -10.86 3.12 -7.00
CA GLY A 236 -10.52 4.38 -7.69
C GLY A 236 -10.98 4.46 -9.15
N ASN A 237 -10.46 3.60 -10.01
CA ASN A 237 -10.72 3.69 -11.46
C ASN A 237 -12.14 3.24 -11.84
N ASP A 238 -12.68 2.25 -11.10
CA ASP A 238 -14.04 1.75 -11.28
C ASP A 238 -15.09 2.79 -10.84
N PHE A 239 -14.73 3.65 -9.87
CA PHE A 239 -15.57 4.80 -9.50
C PHE A 239 -15.62 5.82 -10.65
N ILE A 240 -14.48 6.17 -11.26
CA ILE A 240 -14.45 7.09 -12.40
C ILE A 240 -15.24 6.52 -13.58
N ALA A 241 -15.04 5.23 -13.91
CA ALA A 241 -15.79 4.59 -14.99
C ALA A 241 -17.30 4.52 -14.70
N SER A 242 -17.69 4.12 -13.49
CA SER A 242 -19.09 4.09 -13.05
C SER A 242 -19.71 5.49 -13.01
N PHE A 243 -18.92 6.51 -12.67
CA PHE A 243 -19.34 7.91 -12.69
C PHE A 243 -19.58 8.41 -14.10
N MET A 244 -18.66 8.14 -15.03
CA MET A 244 -18.82 8.47 -16.45
C MET A 244 -20.03 7.77 -17.08
N GLU A 245 -20.30 6.53 -16.68
CA GLU A 245 -21.49 5.78 -17.10
C GLU A 245 -22.78 6.38 -16.53
N TYR A 246 -22.80 6.68 -15.23
CA TYR A 246 -23.93 7.35 -14.59
C TYR A 246 -24.23 8.73 -15.19
N GLN A 247 -23.20 9.52 -15.51
CA GLN A 247 -23.33 10.79 -16.23
C GLN A 247 -23.98 10.59 -17.61
N ARG A 248 -23.57 9.55 -18.34
CA ARG A 248 -24.14 9.20 -19.64
C ARG A 248 -25.63 8.85 -19.53
N GLU A 249 -26.02 8.16 -18.46
CA GLU A 249 -27.40 7.76 -18.19
C GLU A 249 -28.27 8.89 -17.62
N ASN A 250 -27.66 9.89 -16.99
CA ASN A 250 -28.35 10.99 -16.30
C ASN A 250 -27.77 12.37 -16.70
N PRO A 251 -27.81 12.73 -17.99
CA PRO A 251 -27.14 13.93 -18.51
C PRO A 251 -27.67 15.23 -17.89
N ASP A 252 -28.96 15.28 -17.53
CA ASP A 252 -29.59 16.48 -16.95
C ASP A 252 -29.27 16.68 -15.46
N TRP A 253 -28.62 15.71 -14.82
CA TRP A 253 -28.33 15.74 -13.38
C TRP A 253 -26.95 16.34 -13.07
N ILE A 254 -26.14 16.58 -14.10
CA ILE A 254 -24.83 17.22 -13.98
C ILE A 254 -24.90 18.59 -14.67
N ILE A 255 -25.01 19.64 -13.87
CA ILE A 255 -25.45 20.99 -14.33
C ILE A 255 -24.33 21.78 -15.02
N SER A 256 -23.05 21.37 -14.93
CA SER A 256 -22.02 21.88 -15.83
C SER A 256 -20.81 20.95 -15.98
N GLU A 257 -20.24 20.95 -17.18
CA GLU A 257 -19.02 20.24 -17.54
C GLU A 257 -18.03 21.27 -18.11
N THR A 258 -16.88 21.45 -17.46
CA THR A 258 -15.74 22.15 -18.07
C THR A 258 -14.52 21.25 -17.98
N MET A 259 -14.40 20.33 -18.92
CA MET A 259 -13.17 19.54 -19.11
C MET A 259 -12.15 20.37 -19.90
N LEU A 260 -11.46 21.28 -19.20
CA LEU A 260 -10.20 21.85 -19.67
C LEU A 260 -9.13 21.56 -18.63
N SER A 261 -8.33 20.52 -18.89
CA SER A 261 -7.00 20.26 -18.33
C SER A 261 -6.73 20.80 -16.91
N GLY A 262 -7.55 20.36 -15.94
CA GLY A 262 -7.34 20.60 -14.50
C GLY A 262 -8.36 21.50 -13.79
N GLY A 263 -9.67 21.23 -13.93
CA GLY A 263 -10.73 21.93 -13.21
C GLY A 263 -11.76 20.99 -12.57
N CYS A 264 -12.27 21.38 -11.39
CA CYS A 264 -13.25 20.64 -10.57
C CYS A 264 -14.65 20.57 -11.19
N SER A 265 -15.37 19.46 -10.97
CA SER A 265 -16.79 19.26 -11.29
C SER A 265 -17.68 19.32 -10.04
N LEU A 266 -18.91 19.83 -10.17
CA LEU A 266 -19.93 19.87 -9.12
C LEU A 266 -21.08 18.90 -9.42
N PRO A 267 -21.06 17.66 -8.91
CA PRO A 267 -22.20 16.77 -8.98
C PRO A 267 -23.16 16.93 -7.78
N LEU A 268 -24.44 17.18 -8.04
CA LEU A 268 -25.53 16.95 -7.08
C LEU A 268 -25.93 15.47 -7.14
N TRP A 269 -25.85 14.75 -6.02
CA TRP A 269 -26.14 13.31 -5.98
C TRP A 269 -27.45 12.99 -5.23
N PRO A 270 -28.26 12.03 -5.71
CA PRO A 270 -29.34 11.45 -4.92
C PRO A 270 -28.79 10.53 -3.82
N LEU A 271 -29.44 10.56 -2.66
CA LEU A 271 -29.08 9.77 -1.46
C LEU A 271 -28.96 8.26 -1.73
N SER A 272 -29.74 7.73 -2.68
CA SER A 272 -29.78 6.30 -3.03
C SER A 272 -28.50 5.79 -3.71
N PHE A 273 -27.86 6.61 -4.56
CA PHE A 273 -26.58 6.28 -5.18
C PHE A 273 -25.47 6.24 -4.12
N MET A 274 -25.47 7.21 -3.19
CA MET A 274 -24.45 7.32 -2.15
C MET A 274 -24.48 6.17 -1.14
N MET A 275 -25.66 5.72 -0.71
CA MET A 275 -25.79 4.60 0.23
C MET A 275 -25.22 3.28 -0.32
N LYS A 276 -25.15 3.13 -1.66
CA LYS A 276 -24.61 1.95 -2.33
C LYS A 276 -23.07 1.90 -2.33
N HIS A 277 -22.41 3.07 -2.27
CA HIS A 277 -20.95 3.19 -2.38
C HIS A 277 -20.26 3.65 -1.07
N PHE A 278 -21.02 3.88 0.00
CA PHE A 278 -20.57 4.37 1.32
C PHE A 278 -19.46 3.53 1.99
N LYS A 279 -19.31 2.24 1.62
CA LYS A 279 -18.30 1.33 2.19
C LYS A 279 -16.86 1.58 1.70
N LEU A 280 -16.65 2.49 0.74
CA LEU A 280 -15.36 2.72 0.08
C LEU A 280 -14.60 3.96 0.60
N LEU A 281 -15.09 4.62 1.66
CA LEU A 281 -14.57 5.93 2.10
C LEU A 281 -13.64 5.83 3.33
N ASN A 282 -12.65 6.73 3.38
CA ASN A 282 -11.58 6.78 4.38
C ASN A 282 -12.02 7.49 5.69
N HIS A 283 -11.38 7.16 6.82
CA HIS A 283 -11.79 7.54 8.18
C HIS A 283 -11.86 9.05 8.46
N SER A 284 -11.08 9.88 7.76
CA SER A 284 -11.08 11.33 7.93
C SER A 284 -12.34 12.01 7.36
N MET A 285 -13.02 11.41 6.38
CA MET A 285 -14.27 11.95 5.81
C MET A 285 -15.51 11.66 6.68
N VAL A 286 -15.43 10.63 7.53
CA VAL A 286 -16.55 10.21 8.39
C VAL A 286 -16.81 11.22 9.52
N LEU A 287 -15.77 11.92 9.99
CA LEU A 287 -15.90 12.93 11.05
C LEU A 287 -16.70 14.16 10.59
N PHE A 288 -16.55 14.58 9.33
CA PHE A 288 -17.28 15.73 8.79
C PHE A 288 -18.79 15.44 8.66
N LEU A 289 -19.14 14.21 8.28
CA LEU A 289 -20.52 13.73 8.18
C LEU A 289 -21.25 13.69 9.53
N MET A 290 -20.57 13.30 10.61
CA MET A 290 -21.22 13.21 11.94
C MET A 290 -21.52 14.58 12.55
N GLN A 291 -20.71 15.61 12.24
CA GLN A 291 -20.88 16.94 12.82
C GLN A 291 -22.06 17.70 12.21
N LEU A 292 -22.33 17.48 10.91
CA LEU A 292 -23.53 18.00 10.22
C LEU A 292 -24.82 17.29 10.65
N MET A 293 -24.77 16.00 11.00
CA MET A 293 -25.95 15.31 11.52
C MET A 293 -26.29 15.71 12.96
N HIS A 294 -25.33 16.18 13.76
CA HIS A 294 -25.58 16.63 15.13
C HIS A 294 -26.31 17.98 15.22
N SER A 295 -26.25 18.81 14.17
CA SER A 295 -26.88 20.13 14.12
C SER A 295 -28.33 20.12 13.60
N GLY A 296 -28.92 18.95 13.35
CA GLY A 296 -30.33 18.80 12.98
C GLY A 296 -30.69 19.33 11.58
N MET A 297 -29.70 19.54 10.72
CA MET A 297 -29.91 19.97 9.34
C MET A 297 -30.04 18.75 8.42
N ASN A 298 -31.23 18.51 7.86
CA ASN A 298 -31.43 17.59 6.75
C ASN A 298 -30.82 18.21 5.47
N ALA A 299 -29.49 18.21 5.38
CA ALA A 299 -28.78 18.80 4.26
C ALA A 299 -28.65 17.82 3.08
N ALA A 300 -28.91 18.31 1.88
CA ALA A 300 -28.39 17.69 0.66
C ALA A 300 -26.85 17.74 0.74
N LEU A 301 -26.22 16.57 0.62
CA LEU A 301 -24.78 16.39 0.75
C LEU A 301 -24.11 16.74 -0.58
N CYS A 302 -23.49 17.91 -0.66
CA CYS A 302 -22.67 18.31 -1.79
C CYS A 302 -21.22 17.83 -1.55
N TRP A 303 -20.74 16.92 -2.40
CA TRP A 303 -19.34 16.45 -2.35
C TRP A 303 -18.55 17.17 -3.43
N TYR A 304 -17.42 17.77 -3.04
CA TYR A 304 -16.40 18.22 -3.97
C TYR A 304 -15.14 17.38 -3.76
N TYR A 305 -14.42 17.06 -4.84
CA TYR A 305 -13.09 16.48 -4.75
C TYR A 305 -12.08 17.58 -5.08
N SER A 306 -11.27 17.97 -4.11
CA SER A 306 -10.01 18.66 -4.35
C SER A 306 -8.90 17.70 -3.97
N ASN A 307 -7.89 17.59 -4.83
CA ASN A 307 -6.69 16.83 -4.50
C ASN A 307 -5.85 17.50 -3.38
N GLY A 308 -6.30 18.63 -2.82
CA GLY A 308 -5.72 19.32 -1.67
C GLY A 308 -4.33 19.93 -1.92
N ALA A 309 -3.83 19.90 -3.15
CA ALA A 309 -2.40 20.14 -3.41
C ALA A 309 -2.04 21.62 -3.60
N THR A 310 -3.00 22.52 -3.84
CA THR A 310 -2.71 23.93 -4.16
C THR A 310 -3.71 24.90 -3.52
N ALA A 311 -3.25 26.12 -3.23
CA ALA A 311 -4.11 27.21 -2.75
C ALA A 311 -5.26 27.52 -3.73
N ARG A 312 -5.05 27.35 -5.03
CA ARG A 312 -6.10 27.52 -6.06
C ARG A 312 -7.23 26.50 -5.91
N HIS A 313 -6.92 25.24 -5.57
CA HIS A 313 -7.94 24.23 -5.32
C HIS A 313 -8.73 24.54 -4.05
N PHE A 314 -8.08 25.05 -3.00
CA PHE A 314 -8.77 25.50 -1.79
C PHE A 314 -9.63 26.74 -2.02
N LYS A 315 -9.25 27.67 -2.90
CA LYS A 315 -10.12 28.79 -3.30
C LYS A 315 -11.48 28.29 -3.78
N HIS A 316 -11.48 27.38 -4.76
CA HIS A 316 -12.72 26.80 -5.31
C HIS A 316 -13.48 25.95 -4.29
N HIS A 317 -12.77 25.24 -3.40
CA HIS A 317 -13.38 24.55 -2.29
C HIS A 317 -14.23 25.49 -1.43
N PHE A 318 -13.61 26.57 -0.93
CA PHE A 318 -14.26 27.50 -0.01
C PHE A 318 -15.42 28.22 -0.67
N LEU A 319 -15.30 28.60 -1.94
CA LEU A 319 -16.38 29.23 -2.68
C LEU A 319 -17.63 28.33 -2.72
N VAL A 320 -17.48 27.09 -3.19
CA VAL A 320 -18.58 26.13 -3.27
C VAL A 320 -19.16 25.82 -1.89
N LEU A 321 -18.30 25.67 -0.88
CA LEU A 321 -18.70 25.40 0.50
C LEU A 321 -19.56 26.56 1.03
N PHE A 322 -19.10 27.80 0.85
CA PHE A 322 -19.81 28.99 1.34
C PHE A 322 -21.12 29.23 0.59
N GLU A 323 -21.13 29.08 -0.73
CA GLU A 323 -22.36 29.15 -1.53
C GLU A 323 -23.37 28.08 -1.12
N SER A 324 -22.91 26.86 -0.83
CA SER A 324 -23.78 25.76 -0.38
C SER A 324 -24.38 26.05 1.00
N ILE A 325 -23.58 26.53 1.95
CA ILE A 325 -24.06 26.92 3.29
C ILE A 325 -25.07 28.06 3.18
N ALA A 326 -24.77 29.07 2.35
CA ALA A 326 -25.64 30.21 2.13
C ALA A 326 -26.98 29.78 1.51
N GLY A 327 -26.96 28.92 0.49
CA GLY A 327 -28.17 28.38 -0.14
C GLY A 327 -29.03 27.60 0.86
N ILE A 328 -28.44 26.69 1.62
CA ILE A 328 -29.17 25.92 2.63
C ILE A 328 -29.75 26.84 3.73
N ALA A 329 -29.01 27.86 4.16
CA ALA A 329 -29.50 28.83 5.14
C ALA A 329 -30.72 29.60 4.61
N GLN A 330 -30.68 30.05 3.35
CA GLN A 330 -31.80 30.71 2.69
C GLN A 330 -33.02 29.80 2.55
N ASP A 331 -32.83 28.55 2.11
CA ASP A 331 -33.91 27.56 1.99
C ASP A 331 -34.57 27.25 3.33
N CYS A 332 -33.80 27.32 4.42
CA CYS A 332 -34.30 27.18 5.79
C CYS A 332 -34.91 28.47 6.36
N GLY A 333 -35.03 29.55 5.58
CA GLY A 333 -35.52 30.86 6.06
C GLY A 333 -34.60 31.53 7.08
N LYS A 334 -33.32 31.13 7.14
CA LYS A 334 -32.31 31.72 8.02
C LYS A 334 -31.57 32.84 7.30
N GLN A 335 -31.26 33.90 8.04
CA GLN A 335 -30.40 34.96 7.53
C GLN A 335 -28.96 34.46 7.43
N VAL A 336 -28.32 34.64 6.27
CA VAL A 336 -26.89 34.33 6.09
C VAL A 336 -26.07 35.36 6.86
N LYS A 337 -25.31 34.91 7.86
CA LYS A 337 -24.42 35.74 8.69
C LYS A 337 -23.08 35.06 8.89
N ASP A 338 -22.05 35.83 9.25
CA ASP A 338 -20.68 35.34 9.46
C ASP A 338 -20.60 34.20 10.49
N GLU A 339 -21.48 34.19 11.49
CA GLU A 339 -21.50 33.12 12.49
C GLU A 339 -21.79 31.74 11.88
N LEU A 340 -22.49 31.70 10.74
CA LEU A 340 -22.74 30.44 10.01
C LEU A 340 -21.47 29.82 9.44
N PHE A 341 -20.39 30.60 9.27
CA PHE A 341 -19.12 30.16 8.71
C PHE A 341 -18.05 29.95 9.78
N THR A 342 -18.32 30.33 11.03
CA THR A 342 -17.37 30.14 12.13
C THR A 342 -17.17 28.65 12.45
N ASN A 343 -15.92 28.26 12.71
CA ASN A 343 -15.49 26.90 13.07
C ASN A 343 -15.70 25.83 11.99
N ILE A 344 -15.99 26.20 10.74
CA ILE A 344 -16.21 25.22 9.67
C ILE A 344 -14.91 24.54 9.22
N VAL A 345 -13.75 25.21 9.34
CA VAL A 345 -12.47 24.68 8.87
C VAL A 345 -11.34 24.97 9.87
N ASN A 346 -10.55 23.94 10.20
CA ASN A 346 -9.24 24.07 10.83
C ASN A 346 -8.19 24.18 9.73
N PHE A 347 -7.57 25.34 9.58
CA PHE A 347 -6.69 25.61 8.43
C PHE A 347 -5.29 25.01 8.59
N SER A 348 -4.86 24.22 7.61
CA SER A 348 -3.46 24.06 7.20
C SER A 348 -2.98 25.30 6.42
N GLU A 349 -1.67 25.42 6.20
CA GLU A 349 -1.08 26.57 5.51
C GLU A 349 -1.60 26.75 4.06
N ALA A 350 -1.80 25.66 3.32
CA ALA A 350 -2.34 25.70 1.96
C ALA A 350 -3.83 26.11 1.93
N GLU A 351 -4.60 25.66 2.92
CA GLU A 351 -6.01 26.04 3.11
C GLU A 351 -6.11 27.53 3.46
N TRP A 352 -5.25 28.02 4.34
CA TRP A 352 -5.21 29.43 4.72
C TRP A 352 -4.94 30.34 3.52
N HIS A 353 -3.96 29.98 2.68
CA HIS A 353 -3.68 30.73 1.45
C HIS A 353 -4.84 30.69 0.45
N GLY A 354 -5.50 29.54 0.29
CA GLY A 354 -6.68 29.43 -0.58
C GLY A 354 -7.84 30.30 -0.11
N PHE A 355 -8.06 30.38 1.20
CA PHE A 355 -9.05 31.27 1.81
C PHE A 355 -8.71 32.75 1.58
N ILE A 356 -7.45 33.17 1.82
CA ILE A 356 -7.02 34.55 1.56
C ILE A 356 -7.23 34.94 0.09
N ILE A 357 -6.88 34.07 -0.85
CA ILE A 357 -7.06 34.34 -2.28
C ILE A 357 -8.54 34.57 -2.61
N LEU A 358 -9.46 33.80 -1.99
CA LEU A 358 -10.89 34.02 -2.13
C LEU A 358 -11.30 35.39 -1.57
N SER A 359 -10.91 35.70 -0.34
CA SER A 359 -11.34 36.93 0.35
C SER A 359 -10.77 38.23 -0.23
N VAL A 360 -9.59 38.20 -0.85
CA VAL A 360 -8.92 39.40 -1.39
C VAL A 360 -9.26 39.68 -2.86
N GLN A 361 -9.61 38.65 -3.64
CA GLN A 361 -9.93 38.84 -5.06
C GLN A 361 -11.38 39.28 -5.32
N ASP A 362 -12.29 39.02 -4.38
CA ASP A 362 -13.71 39.31 -4.50
C ASP A 362 -14.19 40.49 -3.61
N SER A 363 -13.25 41.20 -2.97
CA SER A 363 -13.45 42.48 -2.26
C SER A 363 -13.02 43.66 -3.12
#